data_AF-A0A2D6N5A3-F1
#
_entry.id   AF-A0A2D6N5A3-F1
#
_cell.length_a   1.000
_cell.length_b   1.000
_cell.length_c   1.000
_cell.angle_alpha   90.00
_cell.angle_beta   90.00
_cell.angle_gamma   90.00
#
_symmetry.space_group_name_H-M   'P 1'
#
loop_
_entity.id
_entity.type
_entity.pdbx_description
1 polymer ?
#
loop_
_entity_poly.entity_id
_entity_poly.type
_entity_poly.pdbx_seq_one_letter_code
_entity_poly.pdbx_strand_id
1 'polypeptide(L)'
;MEPDDLSTPSIQLITKAVLEKIVDESELFHCNDSSYATVSVGDHTETWLLTSREFRTWVSHQCYSREKVPLDLRAFKNFMPTLEGMARHEGREHEVHTRLAEHNGSIFLDLANAEWQVVEITPTGWEVVSDCPVKFRRPKGMLALPTPERKGAIDELRPYVNVASEEDWVLVVAWLVAALRPTGPYPVLALYGEQGSAKSTTARVLRALVDPNRAPLRSEPPSPHELMISAMNSWVTAYDNLSSLSKSLSNGLCRLATGGGIAVRELYTDTDEVILDAQRPVLLTSIPQIVTRPDLLDRSLPTELPAIPEGM
;
A
#
# COMPACT_ATOMS: atom_id res chain seq x y z
N MET A 1 18.22 51.85 19.12
CA MET A 1 18.41 50.39 19.09
C MET A 1 17.30 49.88 18.19
N GLU A 2 17.53 49.99 16.89
CA GLU A 2 16.58 49.53 15.87
C GLU A 2 16.57 47.99 15.88
N PRO A 3 15.43 47.35 15.65
CA PRO A 3 15.40 45.92 15.37
C PRO A 3 16.00 45.73 13.98
N ASP A 4 17.07 44.92 13.89
CA ASP A 4 17.68 44.49 12.63
C ASP A 4 16.61 43.98 11.67
N ASP A 5 16.34 44.78 10.64
CA ASP A 5 15.60 44.39 9.46
C ASP A 5 16.51 43.48 8.63
N LEU A 6 16.47 42.18 8.92
CA LEU A 6 16.91 41.13 8.00
C LEU A 6 15.93 41.06 6.81
N SER A 7 15.86 42.14 6.03
CA SER A 7 15.11 42.19 4.80
C SER A 7 15.81 41.35 3.73
N THR A 8 15.17 40.22 3.36
CA THR A 8 14.64 39.84 2.03
C THR A 8 15.54 39.21 0.91
N PRO A 9 16.69 39.72 0.45
CA PRO A 9 17.44 39.09 -0.67
C PRO A 9 18.20 37.81 -0.29
N SER A 10 18.81 37.77 0.90
CA SER A 10 19.68 36.65 1.33
C SER A 10 18.89 35.36 1.54
N ILE A 11 17.69 35.46 2.11
CA ILE A 11 16.80 34.31 2.36
C ILE A 11 16.26 33.76 1.03
N GLN A 12 15.92 34.63 0.07
CA GLN A 12 15.47 34.19 -1.26
C GLN A 12 16.58 33.49 -2.04
N LEU A 13 17.81 33.97 -1.95
CA LEU A 13 18.97 33.34 -2.60
C LEU A 13 19.25 31.94 -2.01
N ILE A 14 19.21 31.82 -0.69
CA ILE A 14 19.35 30.53 0.02
C ILE A 14 18.22 29.58 -0.37
N THR A 15 16.98 30.08 -0.42
CA THR A 15 15.80 29.28 -0.80
C THR A 15 15.92 28.76 -2.23
N LYS A 16 16.42 29.58 -3.16
CA LYS A 16 16.64 29.19 -4.55
C LYS A 16 17.74 28.13 -4.69
N ALA A 17 18.89 28.32 -4.04
CA ALA A 17 19.99 27.35 -4.08
C ALA A 17 19.58 25.99 -3.47
N VAL A 18 18.75 26.02 -2.42
CA VAL A 18 18.15 24.82 -1.82
C VAL A 18 17.19 24.12 -2.79
N LEU A 19 16.38 24.88 -3.53
CA LEU A 19 15.46 24.33 -4.54
C LEU A 19 16.21 23.63 -5.66
N GLU A 20 17.18 24.30 -6.27
CA GLU A 20 18.01 23.74 -7.34
C GLU A 20 18.62 22.41 -6.89
N LYS A 21 19.13 22.35 -5.65
CA LYS A 21 19.73 21.11 -5.18
C LYS A 21 18.73 20.00 -4.84
N ILE A 22 17.56 20.32 -4.31
CA ILE A 22 16.53 19.29 -4.09
C ILE A 22 16.11 18.70 -5.44
N VAL A 23 16.01 19.53 -6.48
CA VAL A 23 15.75 19.07 -7.85
C VAL A 23 16.93 18.26 -8.40
N ASP A 24 18.17 18.59 -8.06
CA ASP A 24 19.35 17.80 -8.47
C ASP A 24 19.47 16.45 -7.75
N GLU A 25 19.06 16.39 -6.47
CA GLU A 25 19.18 15.19 -5.61
C GLU A 25 17.92 14.33 -5.59
N SER A 26 16.91 14.68 -6.39
CA SER A 26 15.67 13.93 -6.51
C SER A 26 15.13 13.88 -7.92
N GLU A 27 14.51 12.77 -8.28
CA GLU A 27 13.70 12.69 -9.49
C GLU A 27 12.27 13.10 -9.13
N LEU A 28 11.83 14.26 -9.59
CA LEU A 28 10.45 14.71 -9.48
C LEU A 28 9.60 14.13 -10.61
N PHE A 29 8.47 13.54 -10.26
CA PHE A 29 7.59 12.89 -11.23
C PHE A 29 6.15 12.83 -10.72
N HIS A 30 5.21 12.42 -11.57
CA HIS A 30 3.81 12.29 -11.17
C HIS A 30 3.23 10.94 -11.57
N CYS A 31 2.15 10.56 -10.89
CA CYS A 31 1.33 9.41 -11.20
C CYS A 31 -0.12 9.81 -10.98
N ASN A 32 -0.93 9.83 -12.05
CA ASN A 32 -2.27 10.41 -12.02
C ASN A 32 -2.23 11.84 -11.46
N ASP A 33 -3.08 12.14 -10.46
CA ASP A 33 -3.15 13.45 -9.80
C ASP A 33 -2.13 13.66 -8.68
N SER A 34 -1.30 12.67 -8.38
CA SER A 34 -0.34 12.72 -7.27
C SER A 34 1.08 13.00 -7.73
N SER A 35 1.75 13.92 -7.04
CA SER A 35 3.16 14.25 -7.28
C SER A 35 4.09 13.52 -6.30
N TYR A 36 5.20 13.03 -6.83
CA TYR A 36 6.17 12.19 -6.13
C TYR A 36 7.60 12.70 -6.33
N ALA A 37 8.49 12.22 -5.46
CA ALA A 37 9.93 12.29 -5.64
C ALA A 37 10.56 10.92 -5.41
N THR A 38 11.56 10.57 -6.21
CA THR A 38 12.55 9.55 -5.83
C THR A 38 13.78 10.26 -5.26
N VAL A 39 14.15 9.95 -4.03
CA VAL A 39 15.28 10.58 -3.33
C VAL A 39 16.34 9.54 -2.96
N SER A 40 17.60 9.96 -2.89
CA SER A 40 18.67 9.11 -2.34
C SER A 40 18.68 9.17 -0.81
N VAL A 41 18.64 8.01 -0.15
CA VAL A 41 18.71 7.86 1.30
C VAL A 41 19.80 6.84 1.63
N GLY A 42 20.94 7.31 2.12
CA GLY A 42 22.08 6.45 2.39
C GLY A 42 22.60 5.76 1.12
N ASP A 43 22.41 4.46 1.03
CA ASP A 43 22.87 3.57 -0.04
C ASP A 43 21.75 3.12 -1.01
N HIS A 44 20.52 3.58 -0.82
CA HIS A 44 19.37 3.22 -1.64
C HIS A 44 18.54 4.45 -2.04
N THR A 45 17.51 4.22 -2.85
CA THR A 45 16.57 5.26 -3.26
C THR A 45 15.17 4.98 -2.73
N GLU A 46 14.47 6.03 -2.30
CA GLU A 46 13.10 5.93 -1.80
C GLU A 46 12.13 6.75 -2.66
N THR A 47 10.94 6.21 -2.94
CA THR A 47 9.85 6.95 -3.58
C THR A 47 8.85 7.45 -2.55
N TRP A 48 8.66 8.77 -2.48
CA TRP A 48 7.73 9.42 -1.55
C TRP A 48 6.75 10.36 -2.26
N LEU A 49 5.54 10.46 -1.73
CA LEU A 49 4.61 11.55 -2.07
C LEU A 49 5.22 12.87 -1.61
N LEU A 50 5.14 13.93 -2.44
CA LEU A 50 5.61 15.26 -2.03
C LEU A 50 4.83 15.79 -0.81
N THR A 51 3.56 15.43 -0.69
CA THR A 51 2.70 15.80 0.44
C THR A 51 2.99 15.01 1.73
N SER A 52 3.80 13.93 1.65
CA SER A 52 4.10 13.07 2.80
C SER A 52 4.90 13.78 3.89
N ARG A 53 4.78 13.30 5.13
CA ARG A 53 5.57 13.85 6.25
C ARG A 53 7.05 13.52 6.06
N GLU A 54 7.33 12.36 5.49
CA GLU A 54 8.64 11.81 5.21
C GLU A 54 9.43 12.74 4.26
N PHE A 55 8.86 13.05 3.10
CA PHE A 55 9.46 13.98 2.14
C PHE A 55 9.65 15.38 2.74
N ARG A 56 8.62 15.91 3.43
CA ARG A 56 8.69 17.23 4.09
C ARG A 56 9.79 17.31 5.16
N THR A 57 9.98 16.23 5.92
CA THR A 57 11.03 16.13 6.94
C THR A 57 12.40 16.02 6.29
N TRP A 58 12.53 15.25 5.20
CA TRP A 58 13.77 15.16 4.43
C TRP A 58 14.17 16.49 3.81
N VAL A 59 13.24 17.23 3.19
CA VAL A 59 13.49 18.59 2.69
C VAL A 59 14.02 19.47 3.82
N SER A 60 13.34 19.46 4.97
CA SER A 60 13.77 20.25 6.14
C SER A 60 15.17 19.87 6.63
N HIS A 61 15.51 18.58 6.62
CA HIS A 61 16.83 18.07 6.99
C HIS A 61 17.90 18.47 5.96
N GLN A 62 17.61 18.42 4.66
CA GLN A 62 18.54 18.85 3.61
C GLN A 62 18.86 20.34 3.71
N CYS A 63 17.88 21.18 4.06
CA CYS A 63 18.09 22.60 4.32
C CYS A 63 19.00 22.82 5.54
N TYR A 64 18.66 22.19 6.67
CA TYR A 64 19.38 22.41 7.92
C TYR A 64 20.79 21.83 7.92
N SER A 65 20.99 20.62 7.38
CA SER A 65 22.27 19.92 7.45
C SER A 65 23.42 20.69 6.82
N ARG A 66 23.15 21.48 5.77
CA ARG A 66 24.16 22.23 5.01
C ARG A 66 24.31 23.67 5.44
N GLU A 67 23.23 24.43 5.46
CA GLU A 67 23.28 25.86 5.77
C GLU A 67 23.31 26.13 7.27
N LYS A 68 22.96 25.12 8.09
CA LYS A 68 22.68 25.28 9.54
C LYS A 68 21.58 26.30 9.83
N VAL A 69 20.82 26.68 8.80
CA VAL A 69 19.67 27.59 8.87
C VAL A 69 18.39 26.76 8.74
N PRO A 70 17.45 26.87 9.68
CA PRO A 70 16.15 26.22 9.54
C PRO A 70 15.36 26.87 8.39
N LEU A 71 14.66 26.06 7.61
CA LEU A 71 13.71 26.60 6.63
C LEU A 71 12.51 27.19 7.38
N ASP A 72 12.25 28.49 7.19
CA ASP A 72 11.09 29.12 7.82
C ASP A 72 9.77 28.63 7.19
N LEU A 73 8.66 28.82 7.91
CA LEU A 73 7.33 28.36 7.48
C LEU A 73 6.85 29.01 6.17
N ARG A 74 7.27 30.24 5.86
CA ARG A 74 6.85 30.94 4.63
C ARG A 74 7.58 30.35 3.44
N ALA A 75 8.90 30.17 3.55
CA ALA A 75 9.72 29.51 2.56
C ALA A 75 9.19 28.10 2.28
N PHE A 76 8.90 27.30 3.31
CA PHE A 76 8.34 25.95 3.15
C PHE A 76 6.99 25.95 2.40
N LYS A 77 6.08 26.88 2.73
CA LYS A 77 4.77 27.01 2.09
C LYS A 77 4.83 27.43 0.63
N ASN A 78 5.84 28.20 0.23
CA ASN A 78 6.05 28.56 -1.17
C ASN A 78 6.79 27.46 -1.95
N PHE A 79 7.65 26.73 -1.26
CA PHE A 79 8.53 25.71 -1.81
C PHE A 79 7.79 24.46 -2.28
N MET A 80 6.94 23.89 -1.40
CA MET A 80 6.25 22.63 -1.69
C MET A 80 5.35 22.70 -2.94
N PRO A 81 4.52 23.74 -3.13
CA PRO A 81 3.71 23.87 -4.34
C PRO A 81 4.56 24.02 -5.62
N THR A 82 5.75 24.61 -5.51
CA THR A 82 6.67 24.73 -6.66
C THR A 82 7.16 23.35 -7.08
N LEU A 83 7.59 22.51 -6.14
CA LEU A 83 7.99 21.13 -6.43
C LEU A 83 6.84 20.29 -7.00
N GLU A 84 5.62 20.47 -6.47
CA GLU A 84 4.43 19.80 -6.99
C GLU A 84 4.13 20.22 -8.43
N GLY A 85 4.26 21.51 -8.74
CA GLY A 85 4.13 22.03 -10.10
C GLY A 85 5.20 21.49 -11.04
N MET A 86 6.46 21.45 -10.62
CA MET A 86 7.56 20.87 -11.41
C MET A 86 7.31 19.38 -11.67
N ALA A 87 6.98 18.60 -10.65
CA ALA A 87 6.68 17.17 -10.79
C ALA A 87 5.54 16.91 -11.78
N ARG A 88 4.50 17.76 -11.79
CA ARG A 88 3.30 17.61 -12.62
C ARG A 88 3.45 18.13 -14.05
N HIS A 89 4.23 19.20 -14.26
CA HIS A 89 4.32 19.87 -15.56
C HIS A 89 5.65 19.63 -16.30
N GLU A 90 6.71 19.28 -15.58
CA GLU A 90 8.05 19.05 -16.13
C GLU A 90 8.53 17.61 -15.90
N GLY A 91 8.10 17.01 -14.79
CA GLY A 91 8.39 15.62 -14.45
C GLY A 91 7.69 14.63 -15.37
N ARG A 92 8.29 13.44 -15.51
CA ARG A 92 7.69 12.33 -16.27
C ARG A 92 6.51 11.73 -15.52
N GLU A 93 5.60 11.13 -16.28
CA GLU A 93 4.58 10.25 -15.69
C GLU A 93 5.18 8.86 -15.45
N HIS A 94 5.07 8.35 -14.22
CA HIS A 94 5.48 7.00 -13.86
C HIS A 94 4.38 6.31 -13.04
N GLU A 95 4.25 5.00 -13.19
CA GLU A 95 3.40 4.23 -12.29
C GLU A 95 4.06 4.09 -10.92
N VAL A 96 3.25 4.22 -9.86
CA VAL A 96 3.67 4.01 -8.48
C VAL A 96 2.89 2.86 -7.87
N HIS A 97 3.60 1.88 -7.36
CA HIS A 97 3.01 0.64 -6.86
C HIS A 97 3.14 0.53 -5.34
N THR A 98 2.37 -0.39 -4.76
CA THR A 98 2.44 -0.74 -3.34
C THR A 98 2.54 -2.26 -3.25
N ARG A 99 3.58 -2.76 -2.58
CA ARG A 99 3.92 -4.18 -2.41
C ARG A 99 4.27 -4.96 -3.67
N LEU A 100 3.45 -4.91 -4.72
CA LEU A 100 3.64 -5.69 -5.94
C LEU A 100 3.52 -4.83 -7.19
N ALA A 101 4.32 -5.17 -8.19
CA ALA A 101 4.27 -4.59 -9.52
C ALA A 101 4.71 -5.60 -10.58
N GLU A 102 4.29 -5.39 -11.81
CA GLU A 102 4.85 -6.07 -12.97
C GLU A 102 5.76 -5.10 -13.72
N HIS A 103 6.92 -5.57 -14.18
CA HIS A 103 7.75 -4.83 -15.10
C HIS A 103 8.48 -5.80 -16.04
N ASN A 104 8.32 -5.60 -17.36
CA ASN A 104 8.91 -6.43 -18.42
C ASN A 104 8.67 -7.94 -18.26
N GLY A 105 7.49 -8.33 -17.77
CA GLY A 105 7.11 -9.73 -17.56
C GLY A 105 7.68 -10.38 -16.29
N SER A 106 8.45 -9.63 -15.48
CA SER A 106 8.83 -10.01 -14.12
C SER A 106 7.87 -9.40 -13.10
N ILE A 107 7.62 -10.12 -12.01
CA ILE A 107 6.87 -9.62 -10.85
C ILE A 107 7.87 -9.14 -9.80
N PHE A 108 7.72 -7.91 -9.33
CA PHE A 108 8.54 -7.34 -8.25
C PHE A 108 7.72 -7.29 -6.97
N LEU A 109 8.18 -7.98 -5.92
CA LEU A 109 7.59 -7.96 -4.58
C LEU A 109 8.49 -7.14 -3.64
N ASP A 110 8.01 -5.97 -3.22
CA ASP A 110 8.69 -5.12 -2.25
C ASP A 110 8.75 -5.82 -0.88
N LEU A 111 9.96 -6.07 -0.37
CA LEU A 111 10.14 -6.66 0.96
C LEU A 111 9.83 -5.65 2.07
N ALA A 112 9.77 -4.35 1.79
CA ALA A 112 9.63 -3.30 2.80
C ALA A 112 10.68 -3.37 3.92
N ASN A 113 11.85 -3.97 3.65
CA ASN A 113 12.97 -4.02 4.59
C ASN A 113 13.80 -2.72 4.56
N ALA A 114 14.70 -2.57 5.53
CA ALA A 114 15.50 -1.36 5.70
C ALA A 114 16.48 -1.12 4.54
N GLU A 115 16.90 -2.20 3.88
CA GLU A 115 17.83 -2.22 2.75
C GLU A 115 17.16 -1.91 1.40
N TRP A 116 15.85 -1.60 1.39
CA TRP A 116 15.07 -1.28 0.19
C TRP A 116 15.09 -2.37 -0.90
N GLN A 117 15.21 -3.62 -0.48
CA GLN A 117 15.25 -4.76 -1.40
C GLN A 117 13.86 -5.19 -1.83
N VAL A 118 13.83 -5.81 -3.00
CA VAL A 118 12.64 -6.42 -3.59
C VAL A 118 12.99 -7.84 -4.03
N VAL A 119 11.97 -8.69 -4.18
CA VAL A 119 12.10 -9.99 -4.84
C VAL A 119 11.68 -9.81 -6.29
N GLU A 120 12.60 -10.02 -7.22
CA GLU A 120 12.26 -10.16 -8.65
C GLU A 120 11.88 -11.62 -8.90
N ILE A 121 10.67 -11.85 -9.42
CA ILE A 121 10.11 -13.17 -9.71
C ILE A 121 9.93 -13.26 -11.23
N THR A 122 10.67 -14.17 -11.84
CA THR A 122 10.66 -14.48 -13.27
C THR A 122 9.98 -15.83 -13.53
N PRO A 123 9.68 -16.20 -14.80
CA PRO A 123 9.17 -17.53 -15.13
C PRO A 123 10.10 -18.69 -14.71
N THR A 124 11.39 -18.43 -14.45
CA THR A 124 12.39 -19.47 -14.15
C THR A 124 12.80 -19.53 -12.68
N GLY A 125 12.36 -18.57 -11.87
CA GLY A 125 12.78 -18.45 -10.48
C GLY A 125 12.74 -17.01 -10.01
N TRP A 126 13.23 -16.77 -8.80
CA TRP A 126 13.24 -15.45 -8.19
C TRP A 126 14.59 -15.10 -7.58
N GLU A 127 14.92 -13.83 -7.41
CA GLU A 127 16.12 -13.34 -6.71
C GLU A 127 15.79 -12.11 -5.86
N VAL A 128 16.55 -11.88 -4.78
CA VAL A 128 16.46 -10.64 -4.02
C VAL A 128 17.40 -9.61 -4.65
N VAL A 129 16.86 -8.46 -5.05
CA VAL A 129 17.60 -7.40 -5.74
C VAL A 129 17.43 -6.06 -5.03
N SER A 130 18.46 -5.22 -5.09
CA SER A 130 18.44 -3.84 -4.58
C SER A 130 18.23 -2.80 -5.69
N ASP A 131 18.62 -3.12 -6.92
CA ASP A 131 18.37 -2.28 -8.09
C ASP A 131 17.01 -2.64 -8.68
N CYS A 132 16.00 -1.81 -8.41
CA CYS A 132 14.61 -2.05 -8.79
C CYS A 132 14.15 -0.99 -9.80
N PRO A 133 13.68 -1.39 -11.00
CA PRO A 133 13.16 -0.44 -12.00
C PRO A 133 11.78 0.12 -11.64
N VAL A 134 11.12 -0.44 -10.62
CA VAL A 134 9.76 -0.09 -10.19
C VAL A 134 9.79 0.95 -9.08
N LYS A 135 8.92 1.96 -9.19
CA LYS A 135 8.69 2.95 -8.13
C LYS A 135 7.71 2.42 -7.09
N PHE A 136 8.23 1.91 -5.97
CA PHE A 136 7.41 1.49 -4.84
C PHE A 136 7.21 2.62 -3.83
N ARG A 137 5.96 2.90 -3.50
CA ARG A 137 5.61 3.66 -2.30
C ARG A 137 5.34 2.69 -1.14
N ARG A 138 5.89 3.00 0.03
CA ARG A 138 5.68 2.27 1.29
C ARG A 138 4.76 3.07 2.23
N PRO A 139 3.45 2.78 2.31
CA PRO A 139 2.55 3.45 3.25
C PRO A 139 2.92 3.15 4.71
N LYS A 140 2.63 4.08 5.64
CA LYS A 140 3.01 3.99 7.08
C LYS A 140 2.59 2.70 7.82
N GLY A 141 1.57 2.00 7.33
CA GLY A 141 1.09 0.76 7.93
C GLY A 141 1.83 -0.48 7.44
N MET A 142 2.54 -0.40 6.31
CA MET A 142 3.25 -1.50 5.68
C MET A 142 4.42 -1.94 6.58
N LEU A 143 4.56 -3.25 6.79
CA LEU A 143 5.66 -3.85 7.52
C LEU A 143 6.54 -4.67 6.58
N ALA A 144 7.78 -4.90 7.01
CA ALA A 144 8.72 -5.74 6.28
C ALA A 144 8.21 -7.18 6.17
N LEU A 145 8.36 -7.77 4.99
CA LEU A 145 8.34 -9.22 4.80
C LEU A 145 9.68 -9.79 5.24
N PRO A 146 9.71 -11.03 5.75
CA PRO A 146 10.97 -11.74 5.94
C PRO A 146 11.66 -11.95 4.59
N THR A 147 13.00 -11.91 4.58
CA THR A 147 13.77 -12.29 3.39
C THR A 147 13.46 -13.75 3.05
N PRO A 148 13.04 -14.07 1.81
CA PRO A 148 12.64 -15.42 1.46
C PRO A 148 13.83 -16.39 1.47
N GLU A 149 13.57 -17.61 1.93
CA GLU A 149 14.53 -18.72 1.89
C GLU A 149 14.21 -19.68 0.75
N ARG A 150 15.24 -20.31 0.20
CA ARG A 150 15.07 -21.35 -0.83
C ARG A 150 14.57 -22.64 -0.18
N LYS A 151 13.83 -23.44 -0.95
CA LYS A 151 13.40 -24.83 -0.62
C LYS A 151 12.31 -24.97 0.47
N GLY A 152 11.50 -23.94 0.70
CA GLY A 152 10.28 -24.08 1.51
C GLY A 152 9.19 -24.88 0.79
N ALA A 153 8.37 -25.61 1.55
CA ALA A 153 7.20 -26.32 1.06
C ALA A 153 5.89 -25.65 1.52
N ILE A 154 4.89 -25.61 0.65
CA ILE A 154 3.59 -24.99 0.97
C ILE A 154 2.89 -25.66 2.16
N ASP A 155 3.11 -26.96 2.38
CA ASP A 155 2.52 -27.70 3.49
C ASP A 155 3.07 -27.28 4.86
N GLU A 156 4.21 -26.57 4.92
CA GLU A 156 4.72 -25.99 6.17
C GLU A 156 3.80 -24.90 6.75
N LEU A 157 2.95 -24.29 5.90
CA LEU A 157 1.92 -23.35 6.34
C LEU A 157 0.72 -24.04 6.99
N ARG A 158 0.47 -25.31 6.65
CA ARG A 158 -0.74 -26.04 7.03
C ARG A 158 -1.04 -26.06 8.55
N PRO A 159 -0.05 -26.19 9.45
CA PRO A 159 -0.28 -26.12 10.90
C PRO A 159 -0.77 -24.76 11.42
N TYR A 160 -0.64 -23.69 10.63
CA TYR A 160 -0.97 -22.32 11.02
C TYR A 160 -2.34 -21.84 10.50
N VAL A 161 -3.06 -22.69 9.76
CA VAL A 161 -4.40 -22.40 9.24
C VAL A 161 -5.38 -23.49 9.68
N ASN A 162 -6.61 -23.10 10.01
CA ASN A 162 -7.62 -24.03 10.50
C ASN A 162 -8.66 -24.33 9.41
N VAL A 163 -8.28 -25.11 8.40
CA VAL A 163 -9.16 -25.50 7.28
C VAL A 163 -9.72 -26.91 7.47
N ALA A 164 -10.96 -27.15 7.05
CA ALA A 164 -11.67 -28.41 7.31
C ALA A 164 -11.28 -29.56 6.37
N SER A 165 -10.91 -29.25 5.13
CA SER A 165 -10.68 -30.24 4.08
C SER A 165 -9.48 -29.92 3.19
N GLU A 166 -9.06 -30.89 2.37
CA GLU A 166 -8.06 -30.65 1.30
C GLU A 166 -8.58 -29.65 0.26
N GLU A 167 -9.89 -29.64 -0.02
CA GLU A 167 -10.48 -28.69 -0.96
C GLU A 167 -10.36 -27.26 -0.42
N ASP A 168 -10.69 -27.04 0.86
CA ASP A 168 -10.52 -25.74 1.53
C ASP A 168 -9.06 -25.30 1.59
N TRP A 169 -8.14 -26.24 1.82
CA TRP A 169 -6.71 -25.99 1.76
C TRP A 169 -6.28 -25.48 0.39
N VAL A 170 -6.71 -26.14 -0.69
CA VAL A 170 -6.45 -25.70 -2.07
C VAL A 170 -7.02 -24.32 -2.34
N LEU A 171 -8.23 -23.99 -1.84
CA LEU A 171 -8.82 -22.65 -1.99
C LEU A 171 -7.99 -21.56 -1.30
N VAL A 172 -7.52 -21.83 -0.08
CA VAL A 172 -6.65 -20.90 0.66
C VAL A 172 -5.31 -20.69 -0.05
N VAL A 173 -4.68 -21.76 -0.52
CA VAL A 173 -3.43 -21.66 -1.29
C VAL A 173 -3.64 -20.94 -2.62
N ALA A 174 -4.72 -21.23 -3.34
CA ALA A 174 -5.08 -20.54 -4.58
C ALA A 174 -5.27 -19.04 -4.35
N TRP A 175 -5.90 -18.64 -3.24
CA TRP A 175 -6.02 -17.24 -2.86
C TRP A 175 -4.66 -16.59 -2.58
N LEU A 176 -3.75 -17.27 -1.87
CA LEU A 176 -2.39 -16.75 -1.62
C LEU A 176 -1.62 -16.52 -2.93
N VAL A 177 -1.68 -17.47 -3.87
CA VAL A 177 -1.05 -17.34 -5.18
C VAL A 177 -1.67 -16.19 -5.96
N ALA A 178 -3.00 -16.06 -5.95
CA ALA A 178 -3.68 -14.94 -6.57
C ALA A 178 -3.28 -13.59 -5.94
N ALA A 179 -3.11 -13.55 -4.61
CA ALA A 179 -2.69 -12.36 -3.89
C ALA A 179 -1.25 -11.91 -4.20
N LEU A 180 -0.42 -12.78 -4.78
CA LEU A 180 0.93 -12.47 -5.25
C LEU A 180 1.00 -12.06 -6.73
N ARG A 181 -0.13 -11.98 -7.43
CA ARG A 181 -0.17 -11.46 -8.81
C ARG A 181 -0.26 -9.92 -8.80
N PRO A 182 0.46 -9.19 -9.67
CA PRO A 182 0.35 -7.73 -9.77
C PRO A 182 -1.01 -7.20 -10.24
N THR A 183 -1.78 -8.02 -10.94
CA THR A 183 -3.09 -7.65 -11.48
C THR A 183 -4.08 -8.78 -11.27
N GLY A 184 -5.33 -8.44 -10.96
CA GLY A 184 -6.39 -9.40 -10.70
C GLY A 184 -7.02 -9.96 -11.99
N PRO A 185 -8.32 -10.33 -11.97
CA PRO A 185 -9.21 -10.28 -10.82
C PRO A 185 -8.72 -11.16 -9.65
N TYR A 186 -9.01 -10.73 -8.42
CA TYR A 186 -8.69 -11.48 -7.21
C TYR A 186 -9.95 -12.12 -6.63
N PRO A 187 -9.95 -13.42 -6.31
CA PRO A 187 -11.03 -13.98 -5.52
C PRO A 187 -11.06 -13.34 -4.13
N VAL A 188 -12.27 -13.08 -3.61
CA VAL A 188 -12.47 -12.63 -2.22
C VAL A 188 -12.48 -13.85 -1.31
N LEU A 189 -11.51 -13.98 -0.41
CA LEU A 189 -11.50 -15.07 0.57
C LEU A 189 -12.43 -14.70 1.73
N ALA A 190 -13.49 -15.49 1.94
CA ALA A 190 -14.47 -15.25 3.00
C ALA A 190 -14.44 -16.40 4.01
N LEU A 191 -13.66 -16.20 5.09
CA LEU A 191 -13.50 -17.17 6.17
C LEU A 191 -14.67 -17.06 7.16
N TYR A 192 -15.47 -18.11 7.31
CA TYR A 192 -16.60 -18.12 8.25
C TYR A 192 -16.60 -19.36 9.15
N GLY A 193 -17.41 -19.35 10.21
CA GLY A 193 -17.49 -20.44 11.18
C GLY A 193 -17.73 -19.94 12.60
N GLU A 194 -18.01 -20.86 13.52
CA GLU A 194 -18.35 -20.52 14.91
C GLU A 194 -17.23 -19.79 15.66
N GLN A 195 -17.57 -19.14 16.78
CA GLN A 195 -16.56 -18.55 17.65
C GLN A 195 -15.55 -19.63 18.10
N GLY A 196 -14.26 -19.29 18.08
CA GLY A 196 -13.20 -20.25 18.40
C GLY A 196 -12.60 -21.00 17.21
N SER A 197 -13.11 -20.83 15.98
CA SER A 197 -12.56 -21.49 14.77
C SER A 197 -11.28 -20.86 14.18
N ALA A 198 -10.57 -20.02 14.94
CA ALA A 198 -9.32 -19.35 14.52
C ALA A 198 -9.36 -18.55 13.20
N LYS A 199 -10.53 -18.04 12.76
CA LYS A 199 -10.67 -17.21 11.54
C LYS A 199 -9.73 -16.01 11.50
N SER A 200 -9.76 -15.17 12.54
CA SER A 200 -8.90 -13.99 12.61
C SER A 200 -7.42 -14.36 12.69
N THR A 201 -7.08 -15.50 13.30
CA THR A 201 -5.70 -16.00 13.33
C THR A 201 -5.24 -16.43 11.95
N THR A 202 -6.03 -17.27 11.27
CA THR A 202 -5.80 -17.71 9.88
C THR A 202 -5.65 -16.48 8.97
N ALA A 203 -6.55 -15.50 9.08
CA ALA A 203 -6.50 -14.25 8.32
C ALA A 203 -5.20 -13.46 8.54
N ARG A 204 -4.71 -13.37 9.78
CA ARG A 204 -3.44 -12.69 10.10
C ARG A 204 -2.25 -13.42 9.51
N VAL A 205 -2.23 -14.75 9.59
CA VAL A 205 -1.18 -15.59 9.02
C VAL A 205 -1.12 -15.39 7.50
N LEU A 206 -2.25 -15.56 6.81
CA LEU A 206 -2.31 -15.40 5.34
C LEU A 206 -1.88 -14.00 4.90
N ARG A 207 -2.37 -12.95 5.59
CA ARG A 207 -1.97 -11.59 5.28
C ARG A 207 -0.48 -11.34 5.53
N ALA A 208 0.10 -11.90 6.60
CA ALA A 208 1.51 -11.72 6.92
C ALA A 208 2.46 -12.36 5.89
N LEU A 209 1.99 -13.30 5.07
CA LEU A 209 2.80 -13.88 3.99
C LEU A 209 2.90 -12.98 2.76
N VAL A 210 1.99 -12.01 2.60
CA VAL A 210 1.87 -11.19 1.38
C VAL A 210 2.01 -9.70 1.67
N ASP A 211 1.29 -9.20 2.67
CA ASP A 211 1.28 -7.78 3.04
C ASP A 211 1.17 -7.57 4.56
N PRO A 212 2.25 -7.89 5.32
CA PRO A 212 2.39 -7.53 6.72
C PRO A 212 2.00 -6.07 6.96
N ASN A 213 1.15 -5.84 7.97
CA ASN A 213 0.65 -4.51 8.28
C ASN A 213 0.49 -4.30 9.78
N ARG A 214 0.74 -3.06 10.24
CA ARG A 214 0.52 -2.63 11.63
C ARG A 214 -0.94 -2.81 12.09
N ALA A 215 -1.89 -2.69 11.15
CA ALA A 215 -3.29 -3.02 11.36
C ALA A 215 -3.63 -4.25 10.49
N PRO A 216 -3.26 -5.47 10.96
CA PRO A 216 -3.32 -6.68 10.13
C PRO A 216 -4.75 -7.08 9.79
N LEU A 217 -5.72 -6.75 10.65
CA LEU A 217 -7.13 -6.83 10.31
C LEU A 217 -7.81 -5.53 10.72
N ARG A 218 -8.83 -5.12 9.98
CA ARG A 218 -9.57 -3.86 10.20
C ARG A 218 -11.05 -4.16 10.43
N SER A 219 -11.74 -3.25 11.11
CA SER A 219 -13.20 -3.26 11.17
C SER A 219 -13.81 -2.93 9.81
N GLU A 220 -15.11 -3.20 9.66
CA GLU A 220 -15.89 -2.80 8.48
C GLU A 220 -15.64 -1.33 8.10
N PRO A 221 -15.35 -1.01 6.83
CA PRO A 221 -15.18 0.36 6.40
C PRO A 221 -16.55 1.05 6.39
N PRO A 222 -16.68 2.27 6.93
CA PRO A 222 -17.97 2.93 7.07
C PRO A 222 -18.55 3.42 5.73
N SER A 223 -17.74 3.48 4.67
CA SER A 223 -18.17 3.90 3.34
C SER A 223 -17.28 3.31 2.23
N PRO A 224 -17.74 3.31 0.95
CA PRO A 224 -16.90 2.96 -0.19
C PRO A 224 -15.65 3.85 -0.33
N HIS A 225 -15.74 5.11 0.09
CA HIS A 225 -14.58 6.01 0.11
C HIS A 225 -13.49 5.52 1.07
N GLU A 226 -13.86 5.16 2.30
CA GLU A 226 -12.92 4.61 3.28
C GLU A 226 -12.35 3.24 2.88
N LEU A 227 -13.16 2.42 2.17
CA LEU A 227 -12.67 1.19 1.53
C LEU A 227 -11.54 1.49 0.54
N MET A 228 -11.70 2.49 -0.33
CA MET A 228 -10.68 2.87 -1.32
C MET A 228 -9.45 3.49 -0.68
N ILE A 229 -9.60 4.37 0.33
CA ILE A 229 -8.45 4.88 1.08
C ILE A 229 -7.65 3.72 1.71
N SER A 230 -8.34 2.74 2.28
CA SER A 230 -7.71 1.55 2.84
C SER A 230 -6.94 0.77 1.77
N ALA A 231 -7.54 0.57 0.59
CA ALA A 231 -6.94 -0.12 -0.56
C ALA A 231 -5.75 0.64 -1.19
N MET A 232 -5.77 1.97 -1.19
CA MET A 232 -4.65 2.78 -1.68
C MET A 232 -3.42 2.72 -0.76
N ASN A 233 -3.60 2.31 0.50
CA ASN A 233 -2.54 2.27 1.51
C ASN A 233 -2.19 0.84 1.97
N SER A 234 -2.69 -0.20 1.30
CA SER A 234 -2.40 -1.61 1.61
C SER A 234 -2.58 -2.46 0.37
N TRP A 235 -1.76 -3.49 0.21
CA TRP A 235 -1.91 -4.43 -0.89
C TRP A 235 -3.02 -5.44 -0.62
N VAL A 236 -3.12 -5.96 0.60
CA VAL A 236 -4.25 -6.81 1.02
C VAL A 236 -5.20 -6.01 1.90
N THR A 237 -6.48 -5.99 1.55
CA THR A 237 -7.54 -5.47 2.43
C THR A 237 -8.15 -6.62 3.23
N ALA A 238 -8.00 -6.59 4.56
CA ALA A 238 -8.52 -7.63 5.44
C ALA A 238 -9.50 -7.06 6.48
N TYR A 239 -10.73 -7.54 6.46
CA TYR A 239 -11.82 -7.10 7.34
C TYR A 239 -12.23 -8.21 8.31
N ASP A 240 -12.17 -7.94 9.61
CA ASP A 240 -12.41 -8.91 10.67
C ASP A 240 -13.82 -8.76 11.26
N ASN A 241 -14.38 -9.88 11.69
CA ASN A 241 -15.58 -9.93 12.52
C ASN A 241 -16.78 -9.19 11.89
N LEU A 242 -16.98 -9.38 10.60
CA LEU A 242 -18.13 -8.84 9.89
C LEU A 242 -19.39 -9.61 10.28
N SER A 243 -20.39 -8.91 10.80
CA SER A 243 -21.68 -9.51 11.15
C SER A 243 -22.62 -9.63 9.95
N SER A 244 -22.46 -8.75 8.95
CA SER A 244 -23.26 -8.70 7.73
C SER A 244 -22.52 -7.93 6.63
N LEU A 245 -23.04 -7.94 5.40
CA LEU A 245 -22.56 -7.09 4.31
C LEU A 245 -23.68 -6.21 3.78
N SER A 246 -23.48 -4.90 3.85
CA SER A 246 -24.35 -3.94 3.17
C SER A 246 -24.26 -4.09 1.64
N LYS A 247 -25.31 -3.69 0.91
CA LYS A 247 -25.27 -3.66 -0.57
C LYS A 247 -24.11 -2.80 -1.09
N SER A 248 -23.88 -1.66 -0.44
CA SER A 248 -22.82 -0.72 -0.79
C SER A 248 -21.45 -1.35 -0.67
N LEU A 249 -21.16 -2.00 0.48
CA LEU A 249 -19.89 -2.68 0.71
C LEU A 249 -19.72 -3.87 -0.25
N SER A 250 -20.74 -4.70 -0.42
CA SER A 250 -20.69 -5.83 -1.36
C SER A 250 -20.32 -5.39 -2.78
N ASN A 251 -20.90 -4.29 -3.27
CA ASN A 251 -20.57 -3.73 -4.58
C ASN A 251 -19.14 -3.16 -4.62
N GLY A 252 -18.72 -2.50 -3.54
CA GLY A 252 -17.36 -1.98 -3.40
C GLY A 252 -16.30 -3.09 -3.45
N LEU A 253 -16.54 -4.20 -2.74
CA LEU A 253 -15.66 -5.37 -2.75
C LEU A 253 -15.57 -6.01 -4.14
N CYS A 254 -16.69 -6.11 -4.87
CA CYS A 254 -16.67 -6.59 -6.26
C CYS A 254 -15.79 -5.73 -7.17
N ARG A 255 -15.91 -4.40 -7.07
CA ARG A 255 -15.08 -3.46 -7.85
C ARG A 255 -13.60 -3.58 -7.47
N LEU A 256 -13.31 -3.60 -6.17
CA LEU A 256 -11.95 -3.74 -5.66
C LEU A 256 -11.28 -5.04 -6.10
N ALA A 257 -12.02 -6.15 -6.15
CA ALA A 257 -11.53 -7.45 -6.59
C ALA A 257 -11.22 -7.49 -8.09
N THR A 258 -12.03 -6.82 -8.92
CA THR A 258 -11.97 -6.93 -10.40
C THR A 258 -11.25 -5.78 -11.10
N GLY A 259 -10.94 -4.70 -10.37
CA GLY A 259 -10.37 -3.48 -10.93
C GLY A 259 -11.51 -2.57 -11.36
N GLY A 260 -11.57 -1.39 -10.76
CA GLY A 260 -12.65 -0.45 -10.98
C GLY A 260 -12.54 0.74 -10.06
N GLY A 261 -12.28 1.91 -10.65
CA GLY A 261 -12.20 3.16 -9.93
C GLY A 261 -13.53 3.56 -9.27
N ILE A 262 -13.43 4.24 -8.14
CA ILE A 262 -14.53 4.99 -7.53
C ILE A 262 -14.19 6.47 -7.69
N ALA A 263 -15.02 7.19 -8.44
CA ALA A 263 -15.02 8.65 -8.42
C ALA A 263 -15.68 9.11 -7.10
N VAL A 264 -14.94 9.87 -6.31
CA VAL A 264 -15.39 10.45 -5.05
C VAL A 264 -15.17 11.95 -5.11
N ARG A 265 -16.13 12.74 -4.62
CA ARG A 265 -15.97 14.19 -4.53
C ARG A 265 -14.85 14.52 -3.54
N GLU A 266 -13.98 15.43 -3.90
CA GLU A 266 -12.92 15.91 -3.01
C GLU A 266 -13.54 16.54 -1.75
N LEU A 267 -12.95 16.28 -0.59
CA LEU A 267 -13.36 16.95 0.64
C LEU A 267 -12.90 18.41 0.55
N TYR A 268 -13.84 19.36 0.68
CA TYR A 268 -13.65 20.82 0.70
C TYR A 268 -13.58 21.56 -0.66
N THR A 269 -13.94 20.91 -1.78
CA THR A 269 -14.27 21.59 -3.05
C THR A 269 -15.61 21.07 -3.58
N ASP A 270 -16.56 21.96 -3.90
CA ASP A 270 -17.93 21.56 -4.29
C ASP A 270 -18.02 20.97 -5.71
N THR A 271 -16.93 21.00 -6.49
CA THR A 271 -16.92 20.70 -7.94
C THR A 271 -15.90 19.67 -8.41
N ASP A 272 -14.89 19.32 -7.61
CA ASP A 272 -13.80 18.46 -8.09
C ASP A 272 -14.02 17.00 -7.66
N GLU A 273 -13.91 16.09 -8.62
CA GLU A 273 -13.96 14.64 -8.38
C GLU A 273 -12.53 14.09 -8.36
N VAL A 274 -12.17 13.41 -7.27
CA VAL A 274 -10.97 12.60 -7.16
C VAL A 274 -11.32 11.17 -7.57
N ILE A 275 -10.61 10.65 -8.56
CA ILE A 275 -10.74 9.24 -8.95
C ILE A 275 -9.78 8.42 -8.11
N LEU A 276 -10.33 7.58 -7.24
CA LEU A 276 -9.56 6.57 -6.53
C LEU A 276 -9.69 5.25 -7.28
N ASP A 277 -8.59 4.74 -7.81
CA ASP A 277 -8.57 3.42 -8.45
C ASP A 277 -7.59 2.48 -7.75
N ALA A 278 -8.09 1.29 -7.44
CA ALA A 278 -7.31 0.24 -6.81
C ALA A 278 -7.94 -1.12 -7.14
N GLN A 279 -7.07 -2.09 -7.37
CA GLN A 279 -7.43 -3.50 -7.42
C GLN A 279 -6.63 -4.24 -6.35
N ARG A 280 -7.29 -4.93 -5.43
CA ARG A 280 -6.63 -5.54 -4.25
C ARG A 280 -7.21 -6.91 -3.89
N PRO A 281 -6.36 -7.86 -3.45
CA PRO A 281 -6.83 -9.06 -2.75
C PRO A 281 -7.61 -8.70 -1.49
N VAL A 282 -8.74 -9.39 -1.30
CA VAL A 282 -9.66 -9.16 -0.19
C VAL A 282 -9.75 -10.41 0.68
N LEU A 283 -9.69 -10.20 1.99
CA LEU A 283 -9.93 -11.23 3.01
C LEU A 283 -11.01 -10.74 3.98
N LEU A 284 -12.04 -11.54 4.19
CA LEU A 284 -13.13 -11.29 5.14
C LEU A 284 -13.16 -12.38 6.20
N THR A 285 -13.50 -12.02 7.43
CA THR A 285 -13.90 -12.98 8.45
C THR A 285 -15.28 -12.66 9.01
N SER A 286 -16.04 -13.69 9.35
CA SER A 286 -17.37 -13.55 9.95
C SER A 286 -17.76 -14.79 10.76
N ILE A 287 -18.75 -14.66 11.63
CA ILE A 287 -19.35 -15.83 12.28
C ILE A 287 -20.27 -16.56 11.28
N PRO A 288 -21.36 -15.93 10.77
CA PRO A 288 -22.18 -16.52 9.72
C PRO A 288 -21.51 -16.40 8.36
N GLN A 289 -21.98 -17.15 7.37
CA GLN A 289 -21.66 -16.88 5.97
C GLN A 289 -22.34 -15.57 5.53
N ILE A 290 -21.56 -14.51 5.32
CA ILE A 290 -22.07 -13.16 4.99
C ILE A 290 -22.11 -12.87 3.48
N VAL A 291 -21.35 -13.61 2.68
CA VAL A 291 -21.32 -13.47 1.22
C VAL A 291 -22.47 -14.28 0.62
N THR A 292 -23.59 -13.61 0.37
CA THR A 292 -24.83 -14.26 -0.12
C THR A 292 -25.36 -13.66 -1.42
N ARG A 293 -24.87 -12.48 -1.83
CA ARG A 293 -25.29 -11.82 -3.07
C ARG A 293 -24.60 -12.48 -4.26
N PRO A 294 -25.32 -12.85 -5.34
CA PRO A 294 -24.76 -13.58 -6.48
C PRO A 294 -23.49 -12.94 -7.04
N ASP A 295 -23.50 -11.61 -7.26
CA ASP A 295 -22.35 -10.89 -7.81
C ASP A 295 -21.07 -11.07 -6.99
N LEU A 296 -21.15 -10.99 -5.65
CA LEU A 296 -19.96 -11.17 -4.81
C LEU A 296 -19.64 -12.66 -4.64
N LEU A 297 -20.66 -13.51 -4.54
CA LEU A 297 -20.51 -14.94 -4.35
C LEU A 297 -19.73 -15.59 -5.50
N ASP A 298 -20.05 -15.23 -6.75
CA ASP A 298 -19.35 -15.72 -7.95
C ASP A 298 -17.88 -15.26 -8.03
N ARG A 299 -17.48 -14.30 -7.19
CA ARG A 299 -16.13 -13.73 -7.09
C ARG A 299 -15.44 -14.08 -5.79
N SER A 300 -16.03 -14.95 -4.98
CA SER A 300 -15.54 -15.27 -3.64
C SER A 300 -15.17 -16.74 -3.51
N LEU A 301 -14.33 -17.03 -2.53
CA LEU A 301 -14.07 -18.35 -2.00
C LEU A 301 -14.61 -18.37 -0.57
N PRO A 302 -15.90 -18.73 -0.37
CA PRO A 302 -16.42 -18.98 0.97
C PRO A 302 -15.74 -20.24 1.53
N THR A 303 -15.10 -20.12 2.69
CA THR A 303 -14.38 -21.23 3.33
C THR A 303 -14.81 -21.32 4.77
N GLU A 304 -15.37 -22.47 5.16
CA GLU A 304 -15.78 -22.75 6.53
C GLU A 304 -14.60 -23.26 7.35
N LEU A 305 -14.38 -22.68 8.52
CA LEU A 305 -13.34 -23.10 9.45
C LEU A 305 -14.00 -23.86 10.61
N PRO A 306 -13.55 -25.09 10.91
CA PRO A 306 -14.15 -25.93 11.92
C PRO A 306 -13.89 -25.35 13.33
N ALA A 307 -14.78 -25.65 14.27
CA ALA A 307 -14.54 -25.32 15.67
C ALA A 307 -13.29 -26.05 16.18
N ILE A 308 -12.43 -25.34 16.92
CA ILE A 308 -11.29 -25.95 17.60
C ILE A 308 -11.81 -26.55 18.92
N PRO A 309 -11.61 -27.85 19.19
CA PRO A 309 -12.04 -28.47 20.44
C PRO A 309 -11.43 -27.77 21.66
N GLU A 310 -12.20 -27.62 22.74
CA GLU A 310 -11.66 -27.13 24.01
C GLU A 310 -10.60 -28.11 24.55
N GLY A 311 -9.37 -27.63 24.79
CA GLY A 311 -8.30 -28.40 25.43
C GLY A 311 -7.13 -28.85 24.54
N MET A 312 -6.99 -28.30 23.33
CA MET A 312 -5.77 -28.43 22.51
C MET A 312 -4.71 -27.39 22.88
#